data_AF-A0A8T7KQT9-F1
#
_entry.id   AF-A0A8T7KQT9-F1
#
_cell.length_a   1.000
_cell.length_b   1.000
_cell.length_c   1.000
_cell.angle_alpha   90.00
_cell.angle_beta   90.00
_cell.angle_gamma   90.00
#
_symmetry.space_group_name_H-M   'P 1'
#
loop_
_entity.id
_entity.type
_entity.pdbx_description
1 polymer ?
#
loop_
_entity_poly.entity_id
_entity_poly.type
_entity_poly.pdbx_seq_one_letter_code
_entity_poly.pdbx_strand_id
1 'polypeptide(L)'
;MKILELENEPLSKLRGMAKALNIPNANRLKKETLAMMIREAEAQKEGIELRGGILEIMSEGIGFLRATNYRISDQDVYVSQAQLRRHELRAGDLVIGQVRPPRESERHYGLLKVESINGVDVEDATRRPVFENLTPIFPDKRFDLETDHDTLAPRLINLIAPIGRGQRGLIVSPPKAGKTTILKQIANSISTKYPDVHLIVALIGERPEEVTDMDRSVDAEVVASTFDEPVTSHVRTAELALERAKRLVEIGRHVVILMDSITRLARAYNLVVNPSGRTLSGGMDPSALYPPKRFFGAARNLEEGGSLTIIATCLVDTGSRLDDVVYEEFKGTGNMELHLSRKLQERRIYPAVDIERSSTRREDLLLGPDLLQRVWLMRRMFIQMISPQPQGAGMDNSVATEAIITRLDRARNNQEFLENLGRDD
;
A
#
# COMPACT_ATOMS: atom_id res chain seq x y z
N MET A 1 -20.98 -20.62 -0.93
CA MET A 1 -21.06 -19.24 -0.38
C MET A 1 -20.55 -18.24 -1.43
N LYS A 2 -20.92 -16.95 -1.33
CA LYS A 2 -20.29 -15.91 -2.18
C LYS A 2 -18.85 -15.67 -1.70
N ILE A 3 -17.95 -15.31 -2.61
CA ILE A 3 -16.53 -15.05 -2.26
C ILE A 3 -16.40 -13.91 -1.24
N LEU A 4 -17.24 -12.88 -1.33
CA LEU A 4 -17.24 -11.75 -0.40
C LEU A 4 -17.65 -12.17 1.02
N GLU A 5 -18.57 -13.13 1.14
CA GLU A 5 -18.95 -13.70 2.44
C GLU A 5 -17.76 -14.45 3.05
N LEU A 6 -17.08 -15.28 2.25
CA LEU A 6 -15.86 -15.97 2.68
C LEU A 6 -14.77 -14.99 3.11
N GLU A 7 -14.56 -13.90 2.37
CA GLU A 7 -13.59 -12.86 2.74
C GLU A 7 -13.94 -12.14 4.04
N ASN A 8 -15.20 -12.11 4.48
CA ASN A 8 -15.61 -11.50 5.74
C ASN A 8 -15.55 -12.47 6.92
N GLU A 9 -15.49 -13.78 6.68
CA GLU A 9 -15.40 -14.78 7.74
C GLU A 9 -14.04 -14.76 8.46
N PRO A 10 -13.97 -15.17 9.73
CA PRO A 10 -12.69 -15.33 10.43
C PRO A 10 -11.79 -16.36 9.74
N LEU A 11 -10.47 -16.10 9.70
CA LEU A 11 -9.49 -16.99 9.07
C LEU A 11 -9.51 -18.41 9.67
N SER A 12 -9.82 -18.54 10.97
CA SER A 12 -9.99 -19.83 11.64
C SER A 12 -11.12 -20.67 11.03
N LYS A 13 -12.25 -20.03 10.69
CA LYS A 13 -13.40 -20.66 10.05
C LYS A 13 -13.06 -21.09 8.62
N LEU A 14 -12.41 -20.22 7.84
CA LEU A 14 -11.95 -20.54 6.49
C LEU A 14 -10.99 -21.73 6.48
N ARG A 15 -10.03 -21.79 7.41
CA ARG A 15 -9.13 -22.93 7.56
C ARG A 15 -9.87 -24.23 7.90
N GLY A 16 -10.93 -24.14 8.72
CA GLY A 16 -11.82 -25.26 9.00
C GLY A 16 -12.54 -25.79 7.75
N MET A 17 -13.10 -24.88 6.95
CA MET A 17 -13.74 -25.21 5.66
C MET A 17 -12.75 -25.83 4.68
N ALA A 18 -11.57 -25.23 4.54
CA ALA A 18 -10.51 -25.71 3.66
C ALA A 18 -10.03 -27.11 4.03
N LYS A 19 -9.94 -27.42 5.34
CA LYS A 19 -9.61 -28.77 5.82
C LYS A 19 -10.70 -29.78 5.42
N ALA A 20 -11.98 -29.42 5.55
CA ALA A 20 -13.08 -30.29 5.12
C ALA A 20 -13.11 -30.52 3.59
N LEU A 21 -12.57 -29.58 2.82
CA LEU A 21 -12.43 -29.66 1.36
C LEU A 21 -11.09 -30.26 0.90
N ASN A 22 -10.22 -30.71 1.81
CA ASN A 22 -8.88 -31.25 1.51
C ASN A 22 -7.97 -30.31 0.71
N ILE A 23 -8.07 -28.99 0.94
CA ILE A 23 -7.21 -28.01 0.26
C ILE A 23 -5.78 -28.12 0.80
N PRO A 24 -4.77 -28.33 -0.06
CA PRO A 24 -3.39 -28.49 0.38
C PRO A 24 -2.83 -27.20 0.97
N ASN A 25 -1.98 -27.33 2.00
CA ASN A 25 -1.29 -26.20 2.65
C ASN A 25 -2.21 -25.06 3.15
N ALA A 26 -3.50 -25.32 3.42
CA ALA A 26 -4.48 -24.31 3.83
C ALA A 26 -4.03 -23.41 4.99
N ASN A 27 -3.21 -23.93 5.92
CA ASN A 27 -2.69 -23.16 7.06
C ASN A 27 -1.72 -22.04 6.65
N ARG A 28 -1.03 -22.19 5.50
CA ARG A 28 -0.03 -21.24 5.00
C ARG A 28 -0.62 -20.22 4.01
N LEU A 29 -1.86 -20.42 3.57
CA LEU A 29 -2.51 -19.54 2.62
C LEU A 29 -3.07 -18.31 3.33
N LYS A 30 -2.96 -17.17 2.64
CA LYS A 30 -3.60 -15.91 3.03
C LYS A 30 -5.10 -16.00 2.81
N LYS A 31 -5.85 -15.12 3.49
CA LYS A 31 -7.31 -15.16 3.56
C LYS A 31 -7.97 -15.17 2.18
N GLU A 32 -7.52 -14.28 1.30
CA GLU A 32 -8.04 -14.11 -0.07
C GLU A 32 -7.84 -15.37 -0.92
N THR A 33 -6.61 -15.87 -0.97
CA THR A 33 -6.28 -17.11 -1.70
C THR A 33 -7.05 -18.31 -1.14
N LEU A 34 -7.20 -18.37 0.17
CA LEU A 34 -7.94 -19.45 0.82
C LEU A 34 -9.44 -19.40 0.48
N ALA A 35 -10.06 -18.22 0.52
CA ALA A 35 -11.44 -18.02 0.12
C ALA A 35 -11.68 -18.44 -1.34
N MET A 36 -10.74 -18.09 -2.24
CA MET A 36 -10.78 -18.49 -3.64
C MET A 36 -10.69 -20.01 -3.82
N MET A 37 -9.71 -20.66 -3.19
CA MET A 37 -9.57 -22.12 -3.29
C MET A 37 -10.76 -22.88 -2.69
N ILE A 38 -11.38 -22.36 -1.62
CA ILE A 38 -12.62 -22.92 -1.08
C ILE A 38 -13.73 -22.86 -2.13
N ARG A 39 -13.90 -21.72 -2.80
CA ARG A 39 -14.94 -21.56 -3.81
C ARG A 39 -14.70 -22.46 -5.03
N GLU A 40 -13.46 -22.59 -5.48
CA GLU A 40 -13.07 -23.49 -6.56
C GLU A 40 -13.38 -24.95 -6.21
N ALA A 41 -12.99 -25.40 -5.00
CA ALA A 41 -13.25 -26.75 -4.54
C ALA A 41 -14.75 -27.07 -4.35
N GLU A 42 -15.56 -26.10 -3.89
CA GLU A 42 -17.02 -26.23 -3.81
C GLU A 42 -17.62 -26.45 -5.21
N ALA A 43 -17.26 -25.61 -6.18
CA ALA A 43 -17.80 -25.70 -7.54
C ALA A 43 -17.36 -26.96 -8.28
N GLN A 44 -16.14 -27.43 -8.02
CA GLN A 44 -15.65 -28.69 -8.62
C GLN A 44 -16.51 -29.90 -8.19
N LYS A 45 -17.04 -29.91 -6.97
CA LYS A 45 -17.99 -30.95 -6.52
C LYS A 45 -19.31 -30.93 -7.29
N GLU A 46 -19.68 -29.79 -7.83
CA GLU A 46 -20.87 -29.59 -8.68
C GLU A 46 -20.56 -29.85 -10.17
N GLY A 47 -19.34 -30.29 -10.50
CA GLY A 47 -18.90 -30.54 -11.88
C GLY A 47 -18.58 -29.28 -12.68
N ILE A 48 -18.44 -28.13 -12.01
CA ILE A 48 -18.15 -26.83 -12.63
C ILE A 48 -16.68 -26.49 -12.39
N GLU A 49 -15.91 -26.30 -13.45
CA GLU A 49 -14.55 -25.78 -13.35
C GLU A 49 -14.60 -24.24 -13.23
N LEU A 50 -14.36 -23.75 -12.02
CA LEU A 50 -14.16 -22.32 -11.75
C LEU A 50 -12.68 -21.98 -11.72
N ARG A 51 -12.35 -20.84 -12.31
CA ARG A 51 -11.06 -20.16 -12.11
C ARG A 51 -11.32 -18.68 -11.93
N GLY A 52 -10.32 -17.97 -11.45
CA GLY A 52 -10.36 -16.52 -11.43
C GLY A 52 -8.99 -15.88 -11.40
N GLY A 53 -9.00 -14.57 -11.32
CA GLY A 53 -7.78 -13.78 -11.21
C GLY A 53 -8.05 -12.31 -11.42
N ILE A 54 -7.00 -11.51 -11.26
CA ILE A 54 -7.07 -10.09 -11.54
C ILE A 54 -6.97 -9.87 -13.04
N LEU A 55 -7.97 -9.20 -13.60
CA LEU A 55 -8.03 -8.89 -15.01
C LEU A 55 -6.96 -7.87 -15.40
N GLU A 56 -6.14 -8.25 -16.37
CA GLU A 56 -5.30 -7.35 -17.13
C GLU A 56 -5.83 -7.27 -18.56
N ILE A 57 -5.93 -6.06 -19.10
CA ILE A 57 -6.37 -5.81 -20.48
C ILE A 57 -5.14 -5.43 -21.30
N MET A 58 -4.91 -6.16 -22.38
CA MET A 58 -3.79 -5.95 -23.31
C MET A 58 -4.12 -4.85 -24.32
N SER A 59 -3.10 -4.33 -25.00
CA SER A 59 -3.23 -3.29 -26.04
C SER A 59 -4.16 -3.69 -27.19
N GLU A 60 -4.27 -4.99 -27.49
CA GLU A 60 -5.10 -5.55 -28.56
C GLU A 60 -6.57 -5.68 -28.14
N GLY A 61 -6.92 -5.20 -26.94
CA GLY A 61 -8.27 -5.22 -26.40
C GLY A 61 -8.72 -6.59 -25.87
N ILE A 62 -7.84 -7.59 -25.83
CA ILE A 62 -8.10 -8.87 -25.16
C ILE A 62 -7.68 -8.80 -23.68
N GLY A 63 -8.22 -9.67 -22.84
CA GLY A 63 -7.91 -9.71 -21.42
C GLY A 63 -7.35 -11.05 -20.96
N PHE A 64 -6.61 -11.03 -19.86
CA PHE A 64 -6.17 -12.22 -19.13
C PHE A 64 -6.45 -12.05 -17.64
N LEU A 65 -7.07 -13.06 -17.02
CA LEU A 65 -7.19 -13.14 -15.57
C LEU A 65 -5.89 -13.73 -15.02
N ARG A 66 -5.13 -12.92 -14.27
CA ARG A 66 -3.88 -13.33 -13.65
C ARG A 66 -4.17 -14.11 -12.38
N ALA A 67 -3.95 -15.42 -12.42
CA ALA A 67 -4.30 -16.33 -11.33
C ALA A 67 -3.28 -16.31 -10.17
N THR A 68 -2.04 -15.90 -10.44
CA THR A 68 -0.92 -16.02 -9.47
C THR A 68 -0.35 -14.66 -9.08
N ASN A 69 -0.94 -13.98 -8.08
CA ASN A 69 -0.46 -12.68 -7.55
C ASN A 69 -0.02 -11.69 -8.64
N TYR A 70 -0.86 -11.53 -9.67
CA TYR A 70 -0.70 -10.61 -10.80
C TYR A 70 0.42 -10.98 -11.80
N ARG A 71 1.11 -12.09 -11.56
CA ARG A 71 2.13 -12.61 -12.47
C ARG A 71 1.49 -13.31 -13.66
N ILE A 72 2.20 -13.27 -14.77
CA ILE A 72 1.84 -14.04 -15.97
C ILE A 72 2.11 -15.50 -15.65
N SER A 73 1.11 -16.35 -15.87
CA SER A 73 1.23 -17.79 -15.64
C SER A 73 0.49 -18.59 -16.70
N ASP A 74 0.81 -19.87 -16.81
CA ASP A 74 0.06 -20.81 -17.66
C ASP A 74 -1.37 -21.08 -17.16
N GLN A 75 -1.64 -20.74 -15.90
CA GLN A 75 -2.96 -20.80 -15.29
C GLN A 75 -3.85 -19.60 -15.63
N ASP A 76 -3.34 -18.62 -16.37
CA ASP A 76 -4.10 -17.43 -16.73
C ASP A 76 -5.29 -17.78 -17.64
N VAL A 77 -6.38 -17.05 -17.45
CA VAL A 77 -7.64 -17.28 -18.19
C VAL A 77 -7.82 -16.19 -19.23
N TYR A 78 -7.93 -16.58 -20.49
CA TYR A 78 -8.25 -15.69 -21.60
C TYR A 78 -9.68 -15.15 -21.49
N VAL A 79 -9.81 -13.84 -21.71
CA VAL A 79 -11.07 -13.10 -21.75
C VAL A 79 -11.19 -12.39 -23.09
N SER A 80 -12.26 -12.69 -23.82
CA SER A 80 -12.50 -12.10 -25.14
C SER A 80 -12.95 -10.63 -25.04
N GLN A 81 -12.70 -9.85 -26.09
CA GLN A 81 -13.23 -8.49 -26.24
C GLN A 81 -14.74 -8.40 -26.02
N ALA A 82 -15.49 -9.41 -26.49
CA ALA A 82 -16.94 -9.45 -26.33
C ALA A 82 -17.36 -9.58 -24.86
N GLN A 83 -16.63 -10.38 -24.07
CA GLN A 83 -16.88 -10.52 -22.63
C GLN A 83 -16.49 -9.27 -21.86
N LEU A 84 -15.35 -8.65 -22.19
CA LEU A 84 -14.93 -7.38 -21.60
C LEU A 84 -16.02 -6.31 -21.77
N ARG A 85 -16.55 -6.16 -22.99
CA ARG A 85 -17.62 -5.20 -23.29
C ARG A 85 -18.95 -5.57 -22.63
N ARG A 86 -19.36 -6.84 -22.69
CA ARG A 86 -20.66 -7.30 -22.15
C ARG A 86 -20.78 -7.06 -20.65
N HIS A 87 -19.70 -7.25 -19.92
CA HIS A 87 -19.68 -7.17 -18.46
C HIS A 87 -19.00 -5.89 -17.94
N GLU A 88 -18.70 -4.93 -18.83
CA GLU A 88 -18.03 -3.67 -18.52
C GLU A 88 -16.78 -3.85 -17.65
N LEU A 89 -16.01 -4.90 -17.96
CA LEU A 89 -14.83 -5.26 -17.19
C LEU A 89 -13.72 -4.25 -17.41
N ARG A 90 -13.04 -3.89 -16.32
CA ARG A 90 -11.92 -2.96 -16.30
C ARG A 90 -10.69 -3.65 -15.72
N ALA A 91 -9.51 -3.19 -16.11
CA ALA A 91 -8.26 -3.70 -15.51
C ALA A 91 -8.34 -3.61 -13.97
N GLY A 92 -7.77 -4.58 -13.28
CA GLY A 92 -7.83 -4.69 -11.82
C GLY A 92 -9.06 -5.43 -11.27
N ASP A 93 -10.06 -5.76 -12.10
CA ASP A 93 -11.22 -6.53 -11.64
C ASP A 93 -10.81 -7.95 -11.24
N LEU A 94 -11.16 -8.37 -10.02
CA LEU A 94 -11.11 -9.78 -9.65
C LEU A 94 -12.32 -10.46 -10.27
N VAL A 95 -12.09 -11.23 -11.32
CA VAL A 95 -13.14 -11.97 -12.01
C VAL A 95 -13.03 -13.43 -11.62
N ILE A 96 -14.15 -14.02 -11.23
CA ILE A 96 -14.29 -15.47 -11.04
C ILE A 96 -15.37 -15.95 -11.99
N GLY A 97 -15.11 -17.05 -12.68
CA GLY A 97 -16.04 -17.57 -13.65
C GLY A 97 -15.76 -19.00 -14.07
N GLN A 98 -16.75 -19.56 -14.75
CA GLN A 98 -16.63 -20.88 -15.36
C GLN A 98 -15.67 -20.81 -16.53
N VAL A 99 -14.79 -21.80 -16.64
CA VAL A 99 -13.78 -21.87 -17.69
C VAL A 99 -13.94 -23.13 -18.53
N ARG A 100 -13.31 -23.09 -19.71
CA ARG A 100 -13.04 -24.29 -20.52
C ARG A 100 -11.54 -24.47 -20.71
N PRO A 101 -11.08 -25.72 -20.85
CA PRO A 101 -9.70 -25.99 -21.23
C PRO A 101 -9.35 -25.39 -22.59
N PRO A 102 -8.05 -25.12 -22.84
CA PRO A 102 -7.56 -24.71 -24.16
C PRO A 102 -7.88 -25.77 -25.21
N ARG A 103 -8.29 -25.33 -26.41
CA ARG A 103 -8.32 -26.17 -27.61
C ARG A 103 -6.89 -26.44 -28.10
N GLU A 104 -6.71 -27.38 -29.03
CA GLU A 104 -5.37 -27.74 -29.56
C GLU A 104 -4.53 -26.55 -30.06
N SER A 105 -5.17 -25.47 -30.55
CA SER A 105 -4.49 -24.26 -31.01
C SER A 105 -4.33 -23.16 -29.95
N GLU A 106 -4.87 -23.36 -28.74
CA GLU A 106 -4.89 -22.38 -27.67
C GLU A 106 -3.91 -22.75 -26.55
N ARG A 107 -3.34 -21.75 -25.88
CA ARG A 107 -2.40 -21.98 -24.77
C ARG A 107 -3.02 -21.83 -23.37
N HIS A 108 -4.16 -21.16 -23.28
CA HIS A 108 -4.76 -20.75 -22.01
C HIS A 108 -6.21 -21.22 -21.91
N TYR A 109 -6.69 -21.35 -20.68
CA TYR A 109 -8.12 -21.56 -20.42
C TYR A 109 -8.93 -20.39 -20.98
N GLY A 110 -10.12 -20.67 -21.48
CA GLY A 110 -11.05 -19.63 -21.94
C GLY A 110 -12.16 -19.41 -20.93
N LEU A 111 -12.44 -18.15 -20.59
CA LEU A 111 -13.62 -17.81 -19.79
C LEU A 111 -14.89 -18.18 -20.57
N LEU A 112 -15.80 -18.93 -19.97
CA LEU A 112 -17.11 -19.24 -20.54
C LEU A 112 -18.17 -18.27 -20.01
N LYS A 113 -18.25 -18.13 -18.69
CA LYS A 113 -19.29 -17.37 -18.00
C LYS A 113 -18.70 -16.68 -16.77
N VAL A 114 -18.95 -15.40 -16.61
CA VAL A 114 -18.62 -14.66 -15.39
C VAL A 114 -19.61 -15.04 -14.30
N GLU A 115 -19.11 -15.41 -13.12
CA GLU A 115 -19.93 -15.71 -11.94
C GLU A 115 -19.93 -14.52 -10.97
N SER A 116 -18.78 -13.89 -10.73
CA SER A 116 -18.68 -12.71 -9.86
C SER A 116 -17.57 -11.77 -10.30
N ILE A 117 -17.72 -10.49 -9.99
CA ILE A 117 -16.74 -9.43 -10.23
C ILE A 117 -16.50 -8.71 -8.91
N ASN A 118 -15.26 -8.67 -8.43
CA ASN A 118 -14.87 -8.11 -7.12
C ASN A 118 -15.72 -8.65 -5.95
N GLY A 119 -16.16 -9.90 -6.10
CA GLY A 119 -16.98 -10.61 -5.14
C GLY A 119 -18.45 -10.22 -5.06
N VAL A 120 -18.90 -9.31 -5.90
CA VAL A 120 -20.33 -9.02 -6.10
C VAL A 120 -20.86 -9.70 -7.36
N ASP A 121 -22.19 -9.78 -7.46
CA ASP A 121 -22.84 -10.34 -8.63
C ASP A 121 -22.63 -9.43 -9.85
N VAL A 122 -22.67 -10.02 -11.05
CA VAL A 122 -22.38 -9.31 -12.29
C VAL A 122 -23.31 -8.10 -12.50
N GLU A 123 -24.57 -8.22 -12.10
CA GLU A 123 -25.57 -7.15 -12.24
C GLU A 123 -25.30 -5.94 -11.33
N ASP A 124 -24.73 -6.18 -10.15
CA ASP A 124 -24.36 -5.12 -9.22
C ASP A 124 -23.04 -4.48 -9.63
N ALA A 125 -22.10 -5.28 -10.16
CA ALA A 125 -20.81 -4.81 -10.61
C ALA A 125 -20.91 -3.78 -11.75
N THR A 126 -21.90 -3.88 -12.63
CA THR A 126 -22.10 -2.91 -13.73
C THR A 126 -22.66 -1.57 -13.24
N ARG A 127 -23.23 -1.51 -12.02
CA ARG A 127 -23.77 -0.26 -11.43
C ARG A 127 -22.74 0.53 -10.64
N ARG A 128 -21.55 -0.02 -10.41
CA ARG A 128 -20.51 0.64 -9.62
C ARG A 128 -20.01 1.92 -10.31
N PRO A 129 -19.67 2.97 -9.56
CA PRO A 129 -19.12 4.19 -10.13
C PRO A 129 -17.76 3.95 -10.80
N VAL A 130 -17.30 4.97 -11.53
CA VAL A 130 -15.93 5.06 -12.05
C VAL A 130 -15.10 5.83 -11.03
N PHE A 131 -13.95 5.29 -10.61
CA PHE A 131 -13.08 5.89 -9.59
C PHE A 131 -12.77 7.37 -9.86
N GLU A 132 -12.50 7.73 -11.12
CA GLU A 132 -12.17 9.09 -11.53
C GLU A 132 -13.32 10.10 -11.37
N ASN A 133 -14.56 9.63 -11.26
CA ASN A 133 -15.75 10.48 -11.09
C ASN A 133 -16.11 10.71 -9.61
N LEU A 134 -15.46 10.02 -8.67
CA LEU A 134 -15.72 10.15 -7.23
C LEU A 134 -15.09 11.41 -6.65
N THR A 135 -15.75 12.03 -5.69
CA THR A 135 -15.40 13.36 -5.17
C THR A 135 -14.26 13.27 -4.15
N PRO A 136 -13.06 13.80 -4.45
CA PRO A 136 -11.93 13.73 -3.53
C PRO A 136 -12.07 14.73 -2.38
N ILE A 137 -11.91 14.25 -1.15
CA ILE A 137 -11.86 15.07 0.06
C ILE A 137 -10.57 14.85 0.85
N PHE A 138 -10.30 15.70 1.84
CA PHE A 138 -9.19 15.46 2.77
C PHE A 138 -9.46 14.20 3.61
N PRO A 139 -8.40 13.49 4.03
CA PRO A 139 -8.52 12.47 5.07
C PRO A 139 -9.08 13.08 6.35
N ASP A 140 -10.15 12.48 6.87
CA ASP A 140 -10.88 12.91 8.06
C ASP A 140 -10.99 11.80 9.12
N LYS A 141 -10.60 10.57 8.77
CA LYS A 141 -10.53 9.43 9.68
C LYS A 141 -9.10 8.93 9.80
N ARG A 142 -8.53 9.05 10.99
CA ARG A 142 -7.16 8.61 11.30
C ARG A 142 -7.05 7.08 11.40
N PHE A 143 -5.97 6.52 10.85
CA PHE A 143 -5.43 5.23 11.25
C PHE A 143 -4.59 5.43 12.51
N ASP A 144 -5.12 5.00 13.64
CA ASP A 144 -4.37 4.90 14.88
C ASP A 144 -3.51 3.63 14.82
N LEU A 145 -2.20 3.83 14.64
CA LEU A 145 -1.25 2.74 14.44
C LEU A 145 -0.69 2.15 15.75
N GLU A 146 -1.06 2.69 16.91
CA GLU A 146 -0.55 2.19 18.20
C GLU A 146 -1.22 0.86 18.55
N THR A 147 -0.42 -0.23 18.58
CA THR A 147 -0.88 -1.59 18.89
C THR A 147 -0.44 -2.06 20.26
N ASP A 148 0.83 -1.81 20.61
CA ASP A 148 1.48 -2.28 21.81
C ASP A 148 2.53 -1.25 22.27
N HIS A 149 3.00 -1.45 23.50
CA HIS A 149 3.95 -0.57 24.16
C HIS A 149 5.30 -0.50 23.43
N ASP A 150 5.83 -1.65 23.02
CA ASP A 150 7.22 -1.83 22.60
C ASP A 150 7.44 -1.37 21.15
N THR A 151 6.36 -1.29 20.35
CA THR A 151 6.43 -0.86 18.95
C THR A 151 6.38 0.67 18.87
N LEU A 152 7.52 1.31 19.10
CA LEU A 152 7.65 2.76 19.21
C LEU A 152 7.41 3.54 17.91
N ALA A 153 7.68 2.97 16.73
CA ALA A 153 7.58 3.73 15.48
C ALA A 153 6.14 4.11 15.10
N PRO A 154 5.16 3.18 15.10
CA PRO A 154 3.74 3.51 14.96
C PRO A 154 3.26 4.54 15.99
N ARG A 155 3.71 4.41 17.24
CA ARG A 155 3.40 5.36 18.32
C ARG A 155 3.90 6.77 17.99
N LEU A 156 5.16 6.90 17.55
CA LEU A 156 5.73 8.17 17.14
C LEU A 156 5.04 8.75 15.88
N ILE A 157 4.78 7.91 14.87
CA ILE A 157 4.09 8.31 13.62
C ILE A 157 2.71 8.91 13.92
N ASN A 158 1.93 8.28 14.82
CA ASN A 158 0.64 8.81 15.25
C ASN A 158 0.69 10.26 15.76
N LEU A 159 1.81 10.66 16.36
CA LEU A 159 2.00 11.97 16.95
C LEU A 159 2.57 12.99 15.95
N ILE A 160 3.52 12.60 15.11
CA ILE A 160 4.24 13.56 14.26
C ILE A 160 3.77 13.57 12.80
N ALA A 161 3.29 12.45 12.27
CA ALA A 161 2.89 12.31 10.88
C ALA A 161 1.66 11.40 10.78
N PRO A 162 0.53 11.80 11.39
CA PRO A 162 -0.66 10.96 11.47
C PRO A 162 -1.16 10.57 10.08
N ILE A 163 -1.55 9.30 9.92
CA ILE A 163 -2.01 8.76 8.63
C ILE A 163 -3.52 8.67 8.65
N GLY A 164 -4.21 9.23 7.65
CA GLY A 164 -5.65 9.09 7.48
C GLY A 164 -6.07 8.13 6.36
N ARG A 165 -7.36 7.74 6.36
CA ARG A 165 -8.00 7.09 5.21
C ARG A 165 -7.95 8.03 4.01
N GLY A 166 -7.26 7.63 2.95
CA GLY A 166 -7.05 8.46 1.78
C GLY A 166 -5.73 9.24 1.76
N GLN A 167 -4.80 8.98 2.69
CA GLN A 167 -3.52 9.69 2.76
C GLN A 167 -2.63 9.42 1.54
N ARG A 168 -1.91 10.46 1.10
CA ARG A 168 -0.78 10.38 0.17
C ARG A 168 0.52 10.63 0.93
N GLY A 169 1.07 9.58 1.51
CA GLY A 169 2.26 9.65 2.37
C GLY A 169 3.55 9.25 1.67
N LEU A 170 4.62 9.98 1.93
CA LEU A 170 5.98 9.62 1.55
C LEU A 170 6.80 9.27 2.78
N ILE A 171 7.42 8.09 2.78
CA ILE A 171 8.50 7.76 3.73
C ILE A 171 9.81 8.09 3.03
N VAL A 172 10.35 9.26 3.35
CA VAL A 172 11.58 9.80 2.77
C VAL A 172 12.74 9.20 3.52
N SER A 173 13.48 8.28 2.90
CA SER A 173 14.48 7.47 3.58
C SER A 173 15.78 7.40 2.80
N PRO A 174 16.93 7.67 3.44
CA PRO A 174 18.19 7.24 2.89
C PRO A 174 18.31 5.71 2.90
N PRO A 175 19.20 5.13 2.09
CA PRO A 175 19.49 3.70 2.15
C PRO A 175 19.86 3.26 3.57
N LYS A 176 19.36 2.08 3.96
CA LYS A 176 19.61 1.43 5.27
C LYS A 176 18.98 2.10 6.51
N ALA A 177 18.24 3.20 6.40
CA ALA A 177 17.65 3.88 7.56
C ALA A 177 16.41 3.20 8.21
N GLY A 178 16.08 1.96 7.82
CA GLY A 178 15.00 1.19 8.44
C GLY A 178 13.63 1.31 7.76
N LYS A 179 13.56 1.76 6.49
CA LYS A 179 12.30 1.89 5.71
C LYS A 179 11.42 0.63 5.76
N THR A 180 12.03 -0.54 5.61
CA THR A 180 11.31 -1.81 5.52
C THR A 180 10.66 -2.17 6.86
N THR A 181 11.34 -1.90 7.97
CA THR A 181 10.80 -2.10 9.32
C THR A 181 9.60 -1.21 9.58
N ILE A 182 9.69 0.08 9.20
CA ILE A 182 8.58 1.02 9.33
C ILE A 182 7.37 0.55 8.49
N LEU A 183 7.58 0.16 7.23
CA LEU A 183 6.50 -0.35 6.37
C LEU A 183 5.82 -1.59 6.97
N LYS A 184 6.58 -2.56 7.49
CA LYS A 184 6.02 -3.74 8.16
C LYS A 184 5.20 -3.38 9.40
N GLN A 185 5.69 -2.45 10.21
CA GLN A 185 4.99 -2.01 11.42
C GLN A 185 3.69 -1.28 11.06
N ILE A 186 3.68 -0.43 10.03
CA ILE A 186 2.45 0.19 9.52
C ILE A 186 1.47 -0.89 9.01
N ALA A 187 1.96 -1.83 8.19
CA ALA A 187 1.16 -2.93 7.66
C ALA A 187 0.45 -3.72 8.77
N ASN A 188 1.22 -4.17 9.76
CA ASN A 188 0.72 -4.99 10.86
C ASN A 188 -0.22 -4.21 11.79
N SER A 189 0.04 -2.92 12.00
CA SER A 189 -0.86 -2.05 12.78
C SER A 189 -2.21 -1.90 12.09
N ILE A 190 -2.19 -1.70 10.77
CA ILE A 190 -3.42 -1.55 9.97
C ILE A 190 -4.19 -2.87 9.92
N SER A 191 -3.54 -4.00 9.59
CA SER A 191 -4.22 -5.30 9.48
C SER A 191 -4.81 -5.77 10.81
N THR A 192 -4.14 -5.48 11.93
CA THR A 192 -4.62 -5.86 13.27
C THR A 192 -5.82 -5.03 13.71
N LYS A 193 -5.80 -3.71 13.49
CA LYS A 193 -6.83 -2.79 14.03
C LYS A 193 -7.97 -2.50 13.06
N TYR A 194 -7.75 -2.69 11.76
CA TYR A 194 -8.68 -2.31 10.69
C TYR A 194 -8.92 -3.47 9.72
N PRO A 195 -9.63 -4.53 10.16
CA PRO A 195 -9.93 -5.68 9.30
C PRO A 195 -10.85 -5.35 8.11
N ASP A 196 -11.47 -4.16 8.09
CA ASP A 196 -12.24 -3.65 6.96
C ASP A 196 -11.37 -3.07 5.83
N VAL A 197 -10.06 -2.90 6.07
CA VAL A 197 -9.11 -2.32 5.11
C VAL A 197 -8.45 -3.42 4.29
N HIS A 198 -8.49 -3.28 2.98
CA HIS A 198 -7.74 -4.12 2.06
C HIS A 198 -6.30 -3.59 1.94
N LEU A 199 -5.31 -4.39 2.35
CA LEU A 199 -3.91 -3.98 2.37
C LEU A 199 -3.13 -4.64 1.24
N ILE A 200 -2.55 -3.82 0.36
CA ILE A 200 -1.69 -4.24 -0.76
C ILE A 200 -0.27 -3.76 -0.49
N VAL A 201 0.71 -4.65 -0.55
CA VAL A 201 2.13 -4.29 -0.50
C VAL A 201 2.73 -4.48 -1.89
N ALA A 202 3.13 -3.38 -2.53
CA ALA A 202 3.71 -3.36 -3.86
C ALA A 202 5.23 -3.17 -3.78
N LEU A 203 5.98 -4.23 -4.08
CA LEU A 203 7.45 -4.25 -4.03
C LEU A 203 8.01 -4.21 -5.45
N ILE A 204 8.74 -3.14 -5.78
CA ILE A 204 9.19 -2.84 -7.14
C ILE A 204 10.72 -2.77 -7.17
N GLY A 205 11.35 -3.69 -7.88
CA GLY A 205 12.81 -3.73 -8.04
C GLY A 205 13.55 -4.01 -6.74
N GLU A 206 12.90 -4.70 -5.79
CA GLU A 206 13.51 -5.14 -4.53
C GLU A 206 14.08 -6.55 -4.64
N ARG A 207 14.89 -6.95 -3.65
CA ARG A 207 15.54 -8.26 -3.65
C ARG A 207 14.57 -9.40 -3.35
N PRO A 208 14.73 -10.60 -3.97
CA PRO A 208 13.85 -11.75 -3.72
C PRO A 208 13.73 -12.15 -2.24
N GLU A 209 14.83 -12.07 -1.49
CA GLU A 209 14.84 -12.37 -0.05
C GLU A 209 14.08 -11.32 0.77
N GLU A 210 14.14 -10.03 0.37
CA GLU A 210 13.40 -8.94 1.01
C GLU A 210 11.89 -9.07 0.71
N VAL A 211 11.52 -9.51 -0.49
CA VAL A 211 10.13 -9.84 -0.86
C VAL A 211 9.60 -10.99 -0.02
N THR A 212 10.38 -12.06 0.13
CA THR A 212 9.98 -13.25 0.93
C THR A 212 9.81 -12.90 2.40
N ASP A 213 10.73 -12.11 2.94
CA ASP A 213 10.69 -11.62 4.32
C ASP A 213 9.45 -10.72 4.56
N MET A 214 9.13 -9.82 3.63
CA MET A 214 7.91 -9.01 3.69
C MET A 214 6.66 -9.91 3.66
N ASP A 215 6.53 -10.81 2.68
CA ASP A 215 5.36 -11.67 2.49
C ASP A 215 5.02 -12.51 3.73
N ARG A 216 6.05 -12.98 4.45
CA ARG A 216 5.90 -13.76 5.70
C ARG A 216 5.63 -12.90 6.93
N SER A 217 5.99 -11.62 6.89
CA SER A 217 5.93 -10.72 8.05
C SER A 217 4.62 -9.93 8.16
N VAL A 218 3.82 -9.88 7.09
CA VAL A 218 2.62 -9.05 7.02
C VAL A 218 1.40 -9.85 6.55
N ASP A 219 0.25 -9.58 7.18
CA ASP A 219 -1.04 -10.08 6.72
C ASP A 219 -1.63 -9.09 5.70
N ALA A 220 -1.13 -9.18 4.47
CA ALA A 220 -1.48 -8.31 3.36
C ALA A 220 -1.32 -9.05 2.02
N GLU A 221 -1.98 -8.56 0.98
CA GLU A 221 -1.74 -8.97 -0.40
C GLU A 221 -0.36 -8.45 -0.85
N VAL A 222 0.63 -9.35 -1.03
CA VAL A 222 1.99 -8.95 -1.43
C VAL A 222 2.20 -9.20 -2.91
N VAL A 223 2.45 -8.12 -3.62
CA VAL A 223 2.60 -8.06 -5.07
C VAL A 223 4.00 -7.55 -5.36
N ALA A 224 4.81 -8.34 -6.07
CA ALA A 224 6.21 -8.03 -6.24
C ALA A 224 6.74 -8.35 -7.64
N SER A 225 7.56 -7.42 -8.15
CA SER A 225 8.43 -7.59 -9.30
C SER A 225 9.87 -7.34 -8.82
N THR A 226 10.69 -8.41 -8.76
CA THR A 226 12.05 -8.33 -8.20
C THR A 226 13.01 -7.64 -9.16
N PHE A 227 14.18 -7.21 -8.70
CA PHE A 227 15.17 -6.55 -9.57
C PHE A 227 15.68 -7.41 -10.74
N ASP A 228 15.49 -8.73 -10.70
CA ASP A 228 15.86 -9.67 -11.77
C ASP A 228 14.90 -9.61 -12.96
N GLU A 229 13.72 -9.01 -12.78
CA GLU A 229 12.70 -8.90 -13.82
C GLU A 229 12.92 -7.69 -14.74
N PRO A 230 12.41 -7.74 -16.00
CA PRO A 230 12.45 -6.60 -16.90
C PRO A 230 11.73 -5.37 -16.32
N VAL A 231 12.20 -4.18 -16.69
CA VAL A 231 11.64 -2.89 -16.23
C VAL A 231 10.15 -2.73 -16.62
N THR A 232 9.73 -3.32 -17.75
CA THR A 232 8.32 -3.35 -18.15
C THR A 232 7.46 -4.16 -17.17
N SER A 233 8.01 -5.18 -16.51
CA SER A 233 7.32 -5.94 -15.46
C SER A 233 7.08 -5.08 -14.21
N HIS A 234 8.04 -4.22 -13.84
CA HIS A 234 7.90 -3.28 -12.72
C HIS A 234 6.72 -2.32 -12.94
N VAL A 235 6.66 -1.72 -14.14
CA VAL A 235 5.58 -0.82 -14.54
C VAL A 235 4.23 -1.54 -14.52
N ARG A 236 4.14 -2.69 -15.21
CA ARG A 236 2.92 -3.50 -15.27
C ARG A 236 2.40 -3.89 -13.89
N THR A 237 3.29 -4.36 -13.02
CA THR A 237 2.95 -4.81 -11.66
C THR A 237 2.38 -3.67 -10.82
N ALA A 238 3.01 -2.49 -10.88
CA ALA A 238 2.50 -1.30 -10.20
C ALA A 238 1.16 -0.84 -10.76
N GLU A 239 1.00 -0.79 -12.08
CA GLU A 239 -0.27 -0.38 -12.71
C GLU A 239 -1.41 -1.33 -12.36
N LEU A 240 -1.18 -2.64 -12.39
CA LEU A 240 -2.21 -3.61 -12.06
C LEU A 240 -2.60 -3.56 -10.58
N ALA A 241 -1.64 -3.33 -9.67
CA ALA A 241 -1.91 -3.11 -8.25
C ALA A 241 -2.74 -1.84 -8.00
N LEU A 242 -2.45 -0.75 -8.73
CA LEU A 242 -3.25 0.47 -8.65
C LEU A 242 -4.67 0.25 -9.14
N GLU A 243 -4.82 -0.37 -10.32
CA GLU A 243 -6.13 -0.61 -10.89
C GLU A 243 -6.95 -1.54 -10.00
N ARG A 244 -6.35 -2.59 -9.42
CA ARG A 244 -7.00 -3.43 -8.40
C ARG A 244 -7.52 -2.61 -7.22
N ALA A 245 -6.68 -1.73 -6.68
CA ALA A 245 -7.08 -0.86 -5.57
C ALA A 245 -8.25 0.06 -5.93
N LYS A 246 -8.23 0.66 -7.13
CA LYS A 246 -9.36 1.49 -7.61
C LYS A 246 -10.65 0.69 -7.72
N ARG A 247 -10.60 -0.52 -8.29
CA ARG A 247 -11.79 -1.39 -8.43
C ARG A 247 -12.41 -1.76 -7.08
N LEU A 248 -11.59 -1.92 -6.04
CA LEU A 248 -12.05 -2.14 -4.67
C LEU A 248 -12.66 -0.88 -4.04
N VAL A 249 -12.07 0.29 -4.29
CA VAL A 249 -12.62 1.56 -3.78
C VAL A 249 -13.96 1.90 -4.44
N GLU A 250 -14.14 1.60 -5.72
CA GLU A 250 -15.41 1.79 -6.45
C GLU A 250 -16.58 1.00 -5.85
N ILE A 251 -16.31 -0.08 -5.10
CA ILE A 251 -17.33 -0.85 -4.36
C ILE A 251 -17.37 -0.47 -2.86
N GLY A 252 -16.82 0.70 -2.51
CA GLY A 252 -16.88 1.28 -1.16
C GLY A 252 -15.85 0.77 -0.17
N ARG A 253 -14.85 -0.03 -0.58
CA ARG A 253 -13.79 -0.50 0.33
C ARG A 253 -12.76 0.59 0.63
N HIS A 254 -12.14 0.47 1.79
CA HIS A 254 -10.94 1.22 2.14
C HIS A 254 -9.71 0.40 1.76
N VAL A 255 -8.82 0.97 0.95
CA VAL A 255 -7.63 0.29 0.44
C VAL A 255 -6.39 1.07 0.87
N VAL A 256 -5.35 0.35 1.27
CA VAL A 256 -4.03 0.91 1.56
C VAL A 256 -3.02 0.21 0.66
N ILE A 257 -2.27 0.97 -0.12
CA ILE A 257 -1.09 0.48 -0.84
C ILE A 257 0.16 0.94 -0.10
N LEU A 258 0.98 -0.01 0.33
CA LEU A 258 2.33 0.22 0.83
C LEU A 258 3.32 -0.08 -0.29
N MET A 259 3.98 0.94 -0.82
CA MET A 259 4.87 0.80 -1.97
C MET A 259 6.34 0.96 -1.58
N ASP A 260 7.17 0.02 -2.02
CA ASP A 260 8.63 0.08 -1.90
C ASP A 260 9.27 -0.19 -3.28
N SER A 261 9.60 0.83 -4.09
CA SER A 261 9.54 2.28 -3.81
C SER A 261 9.03 3.09 -5.01
N ILE A 262 8.51 4.30 -4.73
CA ILE A 262 8.10 5.22 -5.80
C ILE A 262 9.31 5.68 -6.64
N THR A 263 10.49 5.75 -6.02
CA THR A 263 11.74 6.11 -6.72
C THR A 263 12.13 5.07 -7.75
N ARG A 264 12.06 3.78 -7.40
CA ARG A 264 12.32 2.69 -8.35
C ARG A 264 11.27 2.64 -9.45
N LEU A 265 10.00 2.91 -9.13
CA LEU A 265 8.94 3.01 -10.13
C LEU A 265 9.20 4.17 -11.11
N ALA A 266 9.55 5.36 -10.62
CA ALA A 266 9.88 6.50 -11.48
C ALA A 266 11.07 6.23 -12.40
N ARG A 267 12.12 5.57 -11.88
CA ARG A 267 13.25 5.08 -12.69
C ARG A 267 12.79 4.10 -13.77
N ALA A 268 11.87 3.19 -13.42
CA ALA A 268 11.35 2.21 -14.35
C ALA A 268 10.60 2.88 -15.53
N TYR A 269 9.71 3.83 -15.24
CA TYR A 269 9.05 4.59 -16.31
C TYR A 269 10.04 5.38 -17.16
N ASN A 270 11.08 5.98 -16.56
CA ASN A 270 12.09 6.73 -17.31
C ASN A 270 12.86 5.89 -18.35
N LEU A 271 12.93 4.57 -18.15
CA LEU A 271 13.57 3.65 -19.09
C LEU A 271 12.61 3.08 -20.15
N VAL A 272 11.30 3.15 -19.90
CA VAL A 272 10.25 2.55 -20.77
C VAL A 272 9.57 3.59 -21.65
N VAL A 273 9.46 4.84 -21.21
CA VAL A 273 8.83 5.89 -22.01
C VAL A 273 9.65 6.21 -23.26
N ASN A 274 8.94 6.54 -24.33
CA ASN A 274 9.58 7.09 -25.53
C ASN A 274 10.15 8.48 -25.19
N PRO A 275 11.44 8.74 -25.48
CA PRO A 275 12.05 10.03 -25.15
C PRO A 275 11.31 11.20 -25.81
N SER A 276 11.00 12.23 -25.02
CA SER A 276 10.36 13.45 -25.47
C SER A 276 11.33 14.42 -26.15
N GLY A 277 12.63 14.09 -26.18
CA GLY A 277 13.71 14.98 -26.64
C GLY A 277 14.06 16.12 -25.66
N ARG A 278 13.46 16.14 -24.46
CA ARG A 278 13.78 17.09 -23.39
C ARG A 278 14.25 16.31 -22.17
N THR A 279 15.25 16.84 -21.48
CA THR A 279 15.81 16.17 -20.30
C THR A 279 15.88 17.16 -19.15
N LEU A 280 15.34 16.78 -18.00
CA LEU A 280 15.50 17.49 -16.73
C LEU A 280 16.88 17.21 -16.13
N SER A 281 17.19 17.90 -15.04
CA SER A 281 18.37 17.56 -14.23
C SER A 281 18.36 16.07 -13.85
N GLY A 282 19.53 15.45 -13.82
CA GLY A 282 19.67 14.03 -13.48
C GLY A 282 19.30 13.04 -14.60
N GLY A 283 19.03 13.49 -15.83
CA GLY A 283 18.78 12.59 -16.96
C GLY A 283 17.35 12.07 -17.06
N MET A 284 16.42 12.73 -16.37
CA MET A 284 15.01 12.34 -16.33
C MET A 284 14.22 13.00 -17.45
N ASP A 285 13.44 12.21 -18.18
CA ASP A 285 12.48 12.72 -19.16
C ASP A 285 11.23 13.26 -18.43
N PRO A 286 10.76 14.49 -18.72
CA PRO A 286 9.56 15.03 -18.08
C PRO A 286 8.32 14.15 -18.26
N SER A 287 8.19 13.47 -19.40
CA SER A 287 7.05 12.59 -19.67
C SER A 287 7.06 11.33 -18.80
N ALA A 288 8.24 10.90 -18.34
CA ALA A 288 8.40 9.75 -17.45
C ALA A 288 7.81 9.98 -16.05
N LEU A 289 7.69 11.23 -15.62
CA LEU A 289 7.14 11.59 -14.30
C LEU A 289 5.62 11.51 -14.25
N TYR A 290 4.94 11.62 -15.39
CA TYR A 290 3.48 11.69 -15.42
C TYR A 290 2.81 10.41 -14.87
N PRO A 291 3.16 9.19 -15.32
CA PRO A 291 2.50 7.99 -14.81
C PRO A 291 2.77 7.73 -13.31
N PRO A 292 4.01 7.83 -12.79
CA PRO A 292 4.28 7.75 -11.35
C PRO A 292 3.52 8.80 -10.52
N LYS A 293 3.41 10.04 -11.00
CA LYS A 293 2.60 11.08 -10.35
C LYS A 293 1.12 10.71 -10.35
N ARG A 294 0.60 10.17 -11.46
CA ARG A 294 -0.78 9.67 -11.54
C ARG A 294 -1.01 8.53 -10.55
N PHE A 295 -0.06 7.60 -10.43
CA PHE A 295 -0.11 6.51 -9.46
C PHE A 295 -0.22 7.06 -8.03
N PHE A 296 0.72 7.91 -7.62
CA PHE A 296 0.74 8.44 -6.25
C PHE A 296 -0.43 9.40 -5.97
N GLY A 297 -0.80 10.23 -6.96
CA GLY A 297 -1.94 11.15 -6.90
C GLY A 297 -3.31 10.47 -6.95
N ALA A 298 -3.37 9.16 -7.21
CA ALA A 298 -4.61 8.41 -7.12
C ALA A 298 -5.12 8.35 -5.67
N ALA A 299 -4.22 8.32 -4.67
CA ALA A 299 -4.65 8.26 -3.28
C ALA A 299 -5.46 9.49 -2.85
N ARG A 300 -6.63 9.23 -2.29
CA ARG A 300 -7.65 10.20 -1.90
C ARG A 300 -8.69 9.55 -1.00
N ASN A 301 -9.25 10.35 -0.11
CA ASN A 301 -10.50 10.03 0.59
C ASN A 301 -11.66 10.43 -0.32
N LEU A 302 -12.79 9.71 -0.25
CA LEU A 302 -13.93 9.93 -1.15
C LEU A 302 -15.20 10.22 -0.35
N GLU A 303 -15.96 11.21 -0.79
CA GLU A 303 -17.21 11.62 -0.14
C GLU A 303 -18.29 10.53 -0.23
N GLU A 304 -18.36 9.82 -1.35
CA GLU A 304 -19.36 8.79 -1.63
C GLU A 304 -19.08 7.46 -0.89
N GLY A 305 -17.91 7.34 -0.25
CA GLY A 305 -17.48 6.14 0.47
C GLY A 305 -16.23 5.48 -0.13
N GLY A 306 -15.58 4.67 0.69
CA GLY A 306 -14.27 4.11 0.39
C GLY A 306 -13.14 5.13 0.47
N SER A 307 -11.90 4.66 0.35
CA SER A 307 -10.72 5.54 0.32
C SER A 307 -9.52 4.79 -0.25
N LEU A 308 -8.67 5.47 -1.01
CA LEU A 308 -7.38 4.94 -1.44
C LEU A 308 -6.26 5.65 -0.68
N THR A 309 -5.57 4.94 0.19
CA THR A 309 -4.36 5.42 0.88
C THR A 309 -3.14 4.86 0.17
N ILE A 310 -2.14 5.68 -0.11
CA ILE A 310 -0.85 5.22 -0.66
C ILE A 310 0.25 5.78 0.24
N ILE A 311 1.03 4.88 0.82
CA ILE A 311 2.26 5.21 1.54
C ILE A 311 3.41 4.61 0.75
N ALA A 312 4.24 5.47 0.15
CA ALA A 312 5.34 5.03 -0.68
C ALA A 312 6.68 5.45 -0.07
N THR A 313 7.68 4.59 -0.14
CA THR A 313 9.06 4.99 0.20
C THR A 313 9.66 5.79 -0.95
N CYS A 314 10.40 6.84 -0.61
CA CYS A 314 11.15 7.67 -1.53
C CYS A 314 12.62 7.71 -1.07
N LEU A 315 13.53 7.32 -1.96
CA LEU A 315 14.96 7.28 -1.65
C LEU A 315 15.57 8.67 -1.79
N VAL A 316 16.34 9.08 -0.77
CA VAL A 316 17.15 10.30 -0.76
C VAL A 316 18.59 9.99 -0.36
N ASP A 317 19.51 10.95 -0.50
CA ASP A 317 20.93 10.79 -0.16
C ASP A 317 21.59 9.56 -0.82
N THR A 318 21.15 9.22 -2.03
CA THR A 318 21.69 8.09 -2.82
C THR A 318 22.94 8.49 -3.62
N GLY A 319 23.22 9.79 -3.72
CA GLY A 319 24.23 10.35 -4.62
C GLY A 319 23.75 10.50 -6.06
N SER A 320 22.49 10.15 -6.36
CA SER A 320 21.91 10.28 -7.70
C SER A 320 21.02 11.52 -7.80
N ARG A 321 21.41 12.48 -8.65
CA ARG A 321 20.59 13.67 -8.96
C ARG A 321 19.19 13.33 -9.49
N LEU A 322 19.04 12.17 -10.13
CA LEU A 322 17.74 11.68 -10.60
C LEU A 322 16.81 11.45 -9.41
N ASP A 323 17.29 10.83 -8.33
CA ASP A 323 16.48 10.55 -7.14
C ASP A 323 16.08 11.84 -6.42
N ASP A 324 16.98 12.83 -6.37
CA ASP A 324 16.70 14.15 -5.81
C ASP A 324 15.55 14.84 -6.57
N VAL A 325 15.58 14.79 -7.92
CA VAL A 325 14.50 15.33 -8.76
C VAL A 325 13.19 14.57 -8.53
N VAL A 326 13.24 13.25 -8.44
CA VAL A 326 12.05 12.44 -8.12
C VAL A 326 11.45 12.89 -6.79
N TYR A 327 12.26 12.99 -5.74
CA TYR A 327 11.79 13.39 -4.42
C TYR A 327 11.11 14.77 -4.45
N GLU A 328 11.74 15.78 -5.06
CA GLU A 328 11.15 17.13 -5.15
C GLU A 328 9.80 17.14 -5.89
N GLU A 329 9.69 16.37 -6.98
CA GLU A 329 8.44 16.27 -7.76
C GLU A 329 7.30 15.57 -7.00
N PHE A 330 7.63 14.61 -6.13
CA PHE A 330 6.66 13.90 -5.32
C PHE A 330 6.29 14.62 -4.02
N LYS A 331 7.22 15.39 -3.45
CA LYS A 331 6.99 16.23 -2.25
C LYS A 331 5.80 17.17 -2.45
N GLY A 332 5.69 17.79 -3.62
CA GLY A 332 4.55 18.66 -3.96
C GLY A 332 3.21 17.92 -4.11
N THR A 333 3.26 16.63 -4.47
CA THR A 333 2.08 15.79 -4.74
C THR A 333 1.51 15.15 -3.46
N GLY A 334 2.39 14.84 -2.50
CA GLY A 334 2.04 14.25 -1.21
C GLY A 334 1.39 15.23 -0.24
N ASN A 335 0.75 14.68 0.79
CA ASN A 335 0.19 15.43 1.91
C ASN A 335 0.67 14.91 3.28
N MET A 336 1.54 13.91 3.32
CA MET A 336 2.27 13.47 4.51
C MET A 336 3.71 13.13 4.13
N GLU A 337 4.65 13.51 4.99
CA GLU A 337 6.07 13.17 4.87
C GLU A 337 6.58 12.62 6.20
N LEU A 338 7.20 11.45 6.15
CA LEU A 338 7.94 10.83 7.27
C LEU A 338 9.40 10.72 6.86
N HIS A 339 10.26 11.54 7.46
CA HIS A 339 11.69 11.58 7.14
C HIS A 339 12.45 10.63 8.05
N LEU A 340 13.28 9.77 7.47
CA LEU A 340 14.23 8.92 8.20
C LEU A 340 15.64 9.51 8.13
N SER A 341 16.40 9.39 9.22
CA SER A 341 17.72 9.98 9.36
C SER A 341 18.82 8.92 9.38
N ARG A 342 19.77 9.03 8.45
CA ARG A 342 21.00 8.23 8.45
C ARG A 342 21.81 8.44 9.75
N LYS A 343 21.84 9.67 10.27
CA LYS A 343 22.59 10.02 11.48
C LYS A 343 22.02 9.32 12.73
N LEU A 344 20.70 9.26 12.86
CA LEU A 344 20.03 8.49 13.93
C LEU A 344 20.38 7.00 13.83
N GLN A 345 20.29 6.45 12.61
CA GLN A 345 20.61 5.06 12.35
C GLN A 345 22.07 4.71 12.67
N GLU A 346 23.03 5.54 12.26
CA GLU A 346 24.47 5.35 12.55
C GLU A 346 24.76 5.38 14.07
N ARG A 347 23.99 6.16 14.82
CA ARG A 347 24.02 6.18 16.30
C ARG A 347 23.20 5.08 16.97
N ARG A 348 22.56 4.21 16.18
CA ARG A 348 21.69 3.11 16.64
C ARG A 348 20.45 3.58 17.42
N ILE A 349 19.95 4.77 17.11
CA ILE A 349 18.71 5.30 17.67
C ILE A 349 17.56 4.88 16.77
N TYR A 350 16.61 4.12 17.31
CA TYR A 350 15.44 3.61 16.58
C TYR A 350 14.14 3.95 17.34
N PRO A 351 13.06 4.31 16.65
CA PRO A 351 12.96 4.51 15.20
C PRO A 351 13.79 5.72 14.72
N ALA A 352 14.47 5.58 13.59
CA ALA A 352 15.39 6.59 13.05
C ALA A 352 14.62 7.72 12.33
N VAL A 353 13.62 8.30 12.99
CA VAL A 353 12.68 9.27 12.42
C VAL A 353 13.11 10.70 12.79
N ASP A 354 13.16 11.57 11.79
CA ASP A 354 13.40 12.99 11.98
C ASP A 354 12.07 13.69 12.36
N ILE A 355 11.95 14.04 13.65
CA ILE A 355 10.75 14.66 14.22
C ILE A 355 10.50 16.07 13.65
N GLU A 356 11.57 16.80 13.33
CA GLU A 356 11.49 18.18 12.84
C GLU A 356 10.90 18.22 11.43
N ARG A 357 11.41 17.35 10.55
CA ARG A 357 11.05 17.35 9.13
C ARG A 357 9.76 16.59 8.82
N SER A 358 9.35 15.68 9.69
CA SER A 358 8.15 14.85 9.48
C SER A 358 6.87 15.63 9.81
N SER A 359 5.86 15.54 8.94
CA SER A 359 4.60 16.27 9.11
C SER A 359 3.45 15.69 8.27
N THR A 360 2.23 16.08 8.60
CA THR A 360 1.03 15.82 7.78
C THR A 360 0.25 17.11 7.58
N ARG A 361 -0.14 17.39 6.33
CA ARG A 361 -1.00 18.53 6.02
C ARG A 361 -2.40 18.27 6.57
N ARG A 362 -3.02 19.31 7.14
CA ARG A 362 -4.36 19.24 7.75
C ARG A 362 -4.48 18.19 8.87
N GLU A 363 -3.43 18.05 9.68
CA GLU A 363 -3.44 17.16 10.86
C GLU A 363 -4.54 17.51 11.89
N ASP A 364 -5.09 18.74 11.83
CA ASP A 364 -6.26 19.17 12.59
C ASP A 364 -7.47 18.26 12.40
N LEU A 365 -7.67 17.74 11.20
CA LEU A 365 -8.76 16.83 10.87
C LEU A 365 -8.55 15.42 11.43
N LEU A 366 -7.32 15.05 11.77
CA LEU A 366 -6.96 13.68 12.16
C LEU A 366 -6.75 13.53 13.68
N LEU A 367 -6.22 14.56 14.35
CA LEU A 367 -5.89 14.48 15.77
C LEU A 367 -7.03 14.97 16.66
N GLY A 368 -7.91 15.85 16.15
CA GLY A 368 -8.92 16.50 16.98
C GLY A 368 -8.32 17.52 17.98
N PRO A 369 -9.15 18.33 18.64
CA PRO A 369 -8.66 19.53 19.34
C PRO A 369 -7.77 19.26 20.55
N ASP A 370 -8.08 18.25 21.38
CA ASP A 370 -7.31 17.95 22.60
C ASP A 370 -5.93 17.35 22.26
N LEU A 371 -5.91 16.31 21.44
CA LEU A 371 -4.65 15.65 21.06
C LEU A 371 -3.73 16.59 20.26
N LEU A 372 -4.30 17.41 19.38
CA LEU A 372 -3.54 18.37 18.57
C LEU A 372 -2.77 19.36 19.45
N GLN A 373 -3.40 19.93 20.48
CA GLN A 373 -2.75 20.87 21.38
C GLN A 373 -1.56 20.25 22.13
N ARG A 374 -1.70 18.98 22.54
CA ARG A 374 -0.65 18.24 23.24
C ARG A 374 0.51 17.87 22.30
N VAL A 375 0.21 17.43 21.08
CA VAL A 375 1.20 17.18 20.04
C VAL A 375 1.97 18.45 19.69
N TRP A 376 1.29 19.60 19.61
CA TRP A 376 1.96 20.88 19.38
C TRP A 376 2.85 21.29 20.54
N LEU A 377 2.44 21.03 21.78
CA LEU A 377 3.30 21.24 22.95
C LEU A 377 4.58 20.40 22.84
N MET A 378 4.45 19.10 22.56
CA MET A 378 5.57 18.20 22.32
C MET A 378 6.52 18.74 21.23
N ARG A 379 5.97 19.16 20.08
CA ARG A 379 6.76 19.73 18.97
C ARG A 379 7.50 21.00 19.38
N ARG A 380 6.86 21.91 20.12
CA ARG A 380 7.51 23.12 20.64
C ARG A 380 8.64 22.79 21.61
N MET A 381 8.44 21.84 22.51
CA MET A 381 9.49 21.38 23.43
C MET A 381 10.68 20.81 22.65
N PHE A 382 10.43 19.96 21.65
CA PHE A 382 11.47 19.43 20.79
C PHE A 382 12.25 20.54 20.07
N ILE A 383 11.56 21.53 19.48
CA ILE A 383 12.18 22.69 18.84
C ILE A 383 13.04 23.49 19.84
N GLN A 384 12.57 23.70 21.06
CA GLN A 384 13.33 24.37 22.12
C GLN A 384 14.59 23.60 22.53
N MET A 385 14.57 22.27 22.51
CA MET A 385 15.75 21.45 22.80
C MET A 385 16.85 21.66 21.74
N ILE A 386 16.49 21.67 20.46
CA ILE A 386 17.45 21.79 19.36
C ILE A 386 17.87 23.23 19.04
N SER A 387 17.05 24.22 19.43
CA SER A 387 17.33 25.63 19.14
C SER A 387 18.63 26.10 19.79
N PRO A 388 19.46 26.91 19.11
CA PRO A 388 20.73 27.40 19.66
C PRO A 388 20.55 28.24 20.93
N GLN A 389 21.56 28.23 21.79
CA GLN A 389 21.61 29.14 22.94
C GLN A 389 21.71 30.61 22.47
N PRO A 390 21.06 31.57 23.17
CA PRO A 390 20.35 31.43 24.44
C PRO A 390 18.85 31.08 24.32
N GLN A 391 18.34 30.91 23.09
CA GLN A 391 16.90 30.75 22.83
C GLN A 391 16.39 29.31 23.10
N GLY A 392 17.30 28.34 23.11
CA GLY A 392 17.03 26.94 23.43
C GLY A 392 18.20 26.26 24.12
N ALA A 393 18.15 24.93 24.19
CA ALA A 393 19.16 24.13 24.89
C ALA A 393 20.42 23.83 24.04
N GLY A 394 20.38 24.08 22.72
CA GLY A 394 21.49 23.82 21.80
C GLY A 394 21.83 22.33 21.64
N MET A 395 20.87 21.43 21.87
CA MET A 395 21.08 19.99 21.74
C MET A 395 21.21 19.56 20.28
N ASP A 396 22.05 18.57 20.03
CA ASP A 396 22.06 17.88 18.74
C ASP A 396 20.71 17.20 18.48
N ASN A 397 20.19 17.30 17.25
CA ASN A 397 18.88 16.72 16.87
C ASN A 397 18.80 15.22 17.24
N SER A 398 19.90 14.47 17.10
CA SER A 398 19.91 13.04 17.48
C SER A 398 19.68 12.83 18.98
N VAL A 399 20.29 13.67 19.82
CA VAL A 399 20.18 13.59 21.29
C VAL A 399 18.77 14.01 21.72
N ALA A 400 18.22 15.06 21.10
CA ALA A 400 16.85 15.47 21.37
C ALA A 400 15.83 14.39 20.97
N THR A 401 16.05 13.74 19.82
CA THR A 401 15.20 12.64 19.34
C THR A 401 15.28 11.43 20.28
N GLU A 402 16.48 11.04 20.70
CA GLU A 402 16.69 9.96 21.67
C GLU A 402 15.99 10.24 23.01
N ALA A 403 16.02 11.49 23.49
CA ALA A 403 15.32 11.88 24.70
C ALA A 403 13.79 11.75 24.58
N ILE A 404 13.20 12.14 23.44
CA ILE A 404 11.77 11.93 23.18
C ILE A 404 11.45 10.44 23.12
N ILE A 405 12.23 9.65 22.39
CA ILE A 405 12.04 8.19 22.28
C ILE A 405 12.12 7.53 23.66
N THR A 406 13.10 7.91 24.49
CA THR A 406 13.26 7.40 25.86
C THR A 406 12.05 7.73 26.73
N ARG A 407 11.46 8.93 26.59
CA ARG A 407 10.24 9.29 27.32
C ARG A 407 9.02 8.53 26.79
N LEU A 408 8.93 8.33 25.48
CA LEU A 408 7.88 7.54 24.84
C LEU A 408 7.90 6.08 25.30
N ASP A 409 9.09 5.49 25.40
CA ASP A 409 9.34 4.11 25.86
C ASP A 409 9.04 3.90 27.35
N ARG A 410 9.10 4.96 28.18
CA ARG A 410 8.70 4.87 29.60
C ARG A 410 7.18 4.93 29.80
N ALA A 411 6.45 5.50 28.84
CA ALA A 411 5.02 5.66 28.92
C ALA A 411 4.30 4.46 28.30
N ARG A 412 3.23 3.98 28.94
CA ARG A 412 2.49 2.78 28.48
C ARG A 412 1.85 2.98 27.12
N ASN A 413 1.42 4.20 26.82
CA ASN A 413 0.81 4.58 25.56
C ASN A 413 1.05 6.07 25.24
N ASN A 414 0.63 6.51 24.06
CA ASN A 414 0.77 7.89 23.61
C ASN A 414 0.01 8.89 24.49
N GLN A 415 -1.14 8.50 25.04
CA GLN A 415 -1.93 9.40 25.89
C GLN A 415 -1.16 9.72 27.18
N GLU A 416 -0.65 8.69 27.87
CA GLU A 416 0.17 8.85 29.08
C GLU A 416 1.44 9.66 28.76
N PHE A 417 2.10 9.37 27.64
CA PHE A 417 3.28 10.13 27.19
C PHE A 417 2.96 11.64 27.11
N LEU A 418 1.87 12.00 26.43
CA LEU A 418 1.46 13.39 26.24
C LEU A 418 0.98 14.06 27.52
N GLU A 419 0.36 13.32 28.44
CA GLU A 419 -0.05 13.82 29.76
C GLU A 419 1.16 14.12 30.66
N ASN A 420 2.23 13.33 30.53
CA ASN A 420 3.46 13.51 31.31
C ASN A 420 4.37 14.63 30.79
N LEU A 421 4.14 15.18 29.59
CA LEU A 421 4.97 16.26 29.05
C LEU A 421 4.96 17.54 29.89
N GLY A 422 3.89 17.78 30.65
CA GLY A 422 3.75 18.94 31.53
C GLY A 422 4.08 18.68 33.00
N ARG A 423 4.53 17.46 33.33
CA ARG A 423 4.96 17.10 34.68
C ARG A 423 6.47 16.95 34.66
N ASP A 424 7.16 17.87 35.32
CA ASP A 424 8.59 17.73 35.59
C ASP A 424 8.74 16.65 36.68
N ASP A 425 9.25 15.48 36.31
CA ASP A 425 9.87 14.53 37.24
C ASP A 425 11.39 14.71 37.24
#